data_AF-A0A497GA98-F1
#
_entry.id   AF-A0A497GA98-F1
#
_cell.length_a   1.000
_cell.length_b   1.000
_cell.length_c   1.000
_cell.angle_alpha   90.00
_cell.angle_beta   90.00
_cell.angle_gamma   90.00
#
_symmetry.space_group_name_H-M   'P 1'
#
loop_
_entity.id
_entity.type
_entity.pdbx_description
1 polymer ?
#
loop_
_entity_poly.entity_id
_entity_poly.type
_entity_poly.pdbx_seq_one_letter_code
_entity_poly.pdbx_strand_id
1 'polypeptide(L)'
;MALRASDVTVVALCAAFWSVLNATLAPIFWRLTHLPFFCDLLAVVSLMLGVWWVRRLGTATLIGIIATALNFAFRPGAVHFLGFTAASIVFDLLTRACGYGRCFSPKHGPALLLVLGTASTWVAGLVIGAFFMGGRVPVLTFSLLHAAGGLMGSAVGLALIRAVEARGVKPIPSA
;
A
#
# COMPACT_ATOMS: atom_id res chain seq x y z
N MET A 1 5.54 5.41 21.42
CA MET A 1 4.56 6.50 21.22
C MET A 1 3.18 5.85 21.05
N ALA A 2 2.20 6.20 21.87
CA ALA A 2 0.87 5.58 21.81
C ALA A 2 0.05 6.15 20.63
N LEU A 3 -0.70 5.29 19.92
CA LEU A 3 -1.65 5.71 18.88
C LEU A 3 -2.83 6.44 19.52
N ARG A 4 -3.31 7.50 18.89
CA ARG A 4 -4.57 8.16 19.27
C ARG A 4 -5.75 7.45 18.61
N ALA A 5 -6.95 7.66 19.16
CA ALA A 5 -8.19 7.17 18.55
C ALA A 5 -8.34 7.60 17.08
N SER A 6 -7.93 8.84 16.75
CA SER A 6 -7.89 9.34 15.37
C SER A 6 -6.97 8.54 14.46
N ASP A 7 -5.81 8.13 14.98
CA ASP A 7 -4.81 7.38 14.22
C ASP A 7 -5.35 5.97 13.92
N VAL A 8 -5.98 5.33 14.92
CA VAL A 8 -6.66 4.03 14.78
C VAL A 8 -7.80 4.09 13.78
N THR A 9 -8.60 5.17 13.80
CA THR A 9 -9.71 5.36 12.86
C THR A 9 -9.21 5.40 11.41
N VAL A 10 -8.15 6.14 11.15
CA VAL A 10 -7.57 6.24 9.80
C VAL A 10 -7.00 4.89 9.35
N VAL A 11 -6.28 4.20 10.23
CA VAL A 11 -5.78 2.84 9.96
C VAL A 11 -6.92 1.90 9.59
N ALA A 12 -8.02 1.91 10.36
CA ALA A 12 -9.19 1.08 10.11
C ALA A 12 -9.86 1.42 8.76
N LEU A 13 -10.05 2.70 8.46
CA LEU A 13 -10.64 3.16 7.21
C LEU A 13 -9.80 2.76 5.99
N CYS A 14 -8.48 2.99 6.04
CA CYS A 14 -7.57 2.60 4.96
C CYS A 14 -7.51 1.08 4.78
N ALA A 15 -7.49 0.31 5.87
CA ALA A 15 -7.50 -1.16 5.81
C ALA A 15 -8.82 -1.69 5.25
N ALA A 16 -9.96 -1.12 5.64
CA ALA A 16 -11.27 -1.49 5.11
C ALA A 16 -11.39 -1.15 3.63
N PHE A 17 -10.99 0.07 3.22
CA PHE A 17 -10.96 0.50 1.82
C PHE A 17 -10.14 -0.46 0.96
N TRP A 18 -8.91 -0.76 1.39
CA TRP A 18 -8.07 -1.74 0.68
C TRP A 18 -8.75 -3.10 0.60
N SER A 19 -9.19 -3.63 1.74
CA SER A 19 -9.65 -5.02 1.83
C SER A 19 -10.92 -5.27 1.05
N VAL A 20 -11.91 -4.39 1.19
CA VAL A 20 -13.21 -4.54 0.54
C VAL A 20 -13.05 -4.44 -0.96
N LEU A 21 -12.34 -3.42 -1.46
CA LEU A 21 -12.12 -3.28 -2.90
C LEU A 21 -11.25 -4.41 -3.44
N ASN A 22 -10.25 -4.86 -2.69
CA ASN A 22 -9.42 -5.96 -3.14
C ASN A 22 -10.20 -7.28 -3.18
N ALA A 23 -10.99 -7.60 -2.15
CA ALA A 23 -11.76 -8.84 -2.12
C ALA A 23 -12.83 -8.91 -3.22
N THR A 24 -13.38 -7.75 -3.63
CA THR A 24 -14.49 -7.67 -4.60
C THR A 24 -14.01 -7.48 -6.04
N LEU A 25 -13.08 -6.54 -6.27
CA LEU A 25 -12.70 -6.12 -7.62
C LEU A 25 -11.40 -6.76 -8.11
N ALA A 26 -10.41 -6.96 -7.24
CA ALA A 26 -9.11 -7.48 -7.68
C ALA A 26 -9.19 -8.88 -8.34
N PRO A 27 -10.03 -9.83 -7.88
CA PRO A 27 -10.21 -11.11 -8.58
C PRO A 27 -10.73 -10.95 -10.01
N ILE A 28 -11.56 -9.94 -10.27
CA ILE A 28 -12.12 -9.67 -11.60
C ILE A 28 -10.99 -9.17 -12.51
N PHE A 29 -10.24 -8.17 -12.07
CA PHE A 29 -9.08 -7.65 -12.82
C PHE A 29 -8.04 -8.74 -13.09
N TRP A 30 -7.72 -9.57 -12.09
CA TRP A 30 -6.80 -10.68 -12.26
C TRP A 30 -7.28 -11.69 -13.30
N ARG A 31 -8.56 -12.10 -13.28
CA ARG A 31 -9.10 -13.05 -14.26
C ARG A 31 -9.08 -12.49 -15.68
N LEU A 32 -9.29 -11.19 -15.84
CA LEU A 32 -9.33 -10.54 -17.15
C LEU A 32 -7.92 -10.30 -17.73
N THR A 33 -6.97 -9.90 -16.89
CA THR A 33 -5.67 -9.40 -17.37
C THR A 33 -4.50 -10.30 -17.00
N HIS A 34 -4.63 -11.10 -15.94
CA HIS A 34 -3.54 -11.82 -15.29
C HIS A 34 -2.41 -10.90 -14.80
N LEU A 35 -2.72 -9.63 -14.53
CA LEU A 35 -1.76 -8.62 -14.06
C LEU A 35 -2.10 -8.18 -12.63
N PRO A 36 -1.07 -7.91 -11.79
CA PRO A 36 -1.28 -7.55 -10.38
C PRO A 36 -1.66 -6.08 -10.14
N PHE A 37 -1.71 -5.25 -11.20
CA PHE A 37 -1.73 -3.79 -11.10
C PHE A 37 -2.83 -3.23 -10.22
N PHE A 38 -4.04 -3.79 -10.29
CA PHE A 38 -5.16 -3.28 -9.50
C PHE A 38 -4.97 -3.55 -8.00
N CYS A 39 -4.42 -4.72 -7.64
CA CYS A 39 -4.09 -5.08 -6.26
C CYS A 39 -3.04 -4.10 -5.69
N ASP A 40 -1.99 -3.84 -6.47
CA ASP A 40 -0.90 -2.92 -6.11
C ASP A 40 -1.40 -1.48 -5.97
N LEU A 41 -2.25 -1.04 -6.90
CA LEU A 41 -2.84 0.29 -6.88
C LEU A 41 -3.62 0.52 -5.59
N LEU A 42 -4.52 -0.41 -5.25
CA LEU A 42 -5.33 -0.31 -4.03
C LEU A 42 -4.45 -0.33 -2.77
N ALA A 43 -3.45 -1.20 -2.73
CA ALA A 43 -2.50 -1.29 -1.62
C ALA A 43 -1.78 0.04 -1.41
N VAL A 44 -1.09 0.54 -2.44
CA VAL A 44 -0.25 1.73 -2.34
C VAL A 44 -1.09 2.98 -2.05
N VAL A 45 -2.26 3.14 -2.68
CA VAL A 45 -3.18 4.25 -2.35
C VAL A 45 -3.55 4.24 -0.87
N SER A 46 -3.90 3.07 -0.33
CA SER A 46 -4.31 2.93 1.07
C SER A 46 -3.17 3.25 2.04
N LEU A 47 -1.98 2.70 1.76
CA LEU A 47 -0.79 2.92 2.58
C LEU A 47 -0.35 4.39 2.53
N MET A 48 -0.35 5.02 1.35
CA MET A 48 0.00 6.43 1.18
C MET A 48 -0.96 7.35 1.92
N LEU A 49 -2.27 7.14 1.79
CA LEU A 49 -3.27 7.93 2.50
C LEU A 49 -3.12 7.80 4.01
N GLY A 50 -2.99 6.56 4.52
CA GLY A 50 -2.81 6.31 5.94
C GLY A 50 -1.54 6.96 6.50
N VAL A 51 -0.40 6.76 5.84
CA VAL A 51 0.89 7.32 6.28
C VAL A 51 0.93 8.84 6.13
N TRP A 52 0.35 9.40 5.06
CA TRP A 52 0.22 10.85 4.88
C TRP A 52 -0.52 11.49 6.03
N TRP A 53 -1.61 10.86 6.46
CA TRP A 53 -2.51 11.38 7.47
C TRP A 53 -1.98 11.21 8.89
N VAL A 54 -1.42 10.04 9.23
CA VAL A 54 -1.00 9.70 10.61
C VAL A 54 0.46 10.07 10.88
N ARG A 55 1.36 9.86 9.90
CA ARG A 55 2.80 10.16 9.99
C ARG A 55 3.52 9.54 11.18
N ARG A 56 3.24 8.26 11.47
CA ARG A 56 3.89 7.49 12.55
C ARG A 56 4.30 6.11 12.07
N LEU A 57 5.40 5.60 12.64
CA LEU A 57 5.87 4.25 12.39
C LEU A 57 4.82 3.25 12.91
N GLY A 58 4.58 2.20 12.15
CA GLY A 58 3.55 1.20 12.41
C GLY A 58 2.26 1.46 11.64
N THR A 59 2.05 2.64 11.05
CA THR A 59 0.78 2.98 10.38
C THR A 59 0.54 2.09 9.16
N ALA A 60 1.48 2.07 8.22
CA ALA A 60 1.34 1.26 7.02
C ALA A 60 1.35 -0.24 7.35
N THR A 61 2.20 -0.65 8.30
CA THR A 61 2.25 -2.03 8.78
C THR A 61 0.90 -2.49 9.33
N LEU A 62 0.25 -1.71 10.21
CA LEU A 62 -1.05 -2.06 10.77
C LEU A 62 -2.14 -2.12 9.70
N ILE A 63 -2.13 -1.18 8.74
CA ILE A 63 -3.05 -1.21 7.59
C ILE A 63 -2.88 -2.54 6.83
N GLY A 64 -1.65 -2.95 6.53
CA GLY A 64 -1.38 -4.21 5.84
C GLY A 64 -1.76 -5.46 6.63
N ILE A 65 -1.48 -5.49 7.94
CA ILE A 65 -1.87 -6.61 8.81
C ILE A 65 -3.39 -6.78 8.85
N ILE A 66 -4.12 -5.69 9.11
CA ILE A 66 -5.58 -5.72 9.15
C ILE A 66 -6.13 -6.09 7.78
N ALA A 67 -5.57 -5.53 6.70
CA ALA A 67 -6.05 -5.84 5.36
C ALA A 67 -5.84 -7.32 4.99
N THR A 68 -4.74 -7.91 5.45
CA THR A 68 -4.46 -9.34 5.30
C THR A 68 -5.45 -10.18 6.07
N ALA A 69 -5.70 -9.85 7.34
CA ALA A 69 -6.68 -10.56 8.17
C ALA A 69 -8.09 -10.53 7.56
N LEU A 70 -8.53 -9.36 7.08
CA LEU A 70 -9.82 -9.20 6.42
C LEU A 70 -9.91 -9.98 5.11
N ASN A 71 -8.86 -9.96 4.27
CA ASN A 71 -8.86 -10.75 3.03
C ASN A 71 -8.87 -12.25 3.30
N PHE A 72 -8.22 -12.73 4.37
CA PHE A 72 -8.33 -14.13 4.80
C PHE A 72 -9.74 -14.46 5.29
N ALA A 73 -10.39 -13.57 6.02
CA ALA A 73 -11.77 -13.75 6.45
C ALA A 73 -12.75 -13.83 5.26
N PHE A 74 -12.57 -12.96 4.26
CA PHE A 74 -13.41 -12.95 3.05
C PHE A 74 -13.09 -14.09 2.09
N ARG A 75 -11.82 -14.47 1.98
CA ARG A 75 -11.31 -15.49 1.07
C ARG A 75 -10.11 -16.21 1.69
N PRO A 76 -10.32 -17.32 2.42
CA PRO A 76 -9.25 -18.02 3.14
C PRO A 76 -8.06 -18.45 2.26
N GLY A 77 -8.28 -18.68 0.96
CA GLY A 77 -7.22 -19.01 0.00
C GLY A 77 -6.40 -17.82 -0.51
N ALA A 78 -6.61 -16.60 -0.01
CA ALA A 78 -5.93 -15.38 -0.48
C ALA A 78 -4.47 -15.26 0.01
N VAL A 79 -3.72 -16.37 0.11
CA VAL A 79 -2.36 -16.44 0.70
C VAL A 79 -1.34 -15.47 0.09
N HIS A 80 -1.52 -15.09 -1.18
CA HIS A 80 -0.72 -14.08 -1.88
C HIS A 80 -0.74 -12.70 -1.16
N PHE A 81 -1.75 -12.43 -0.32
CA PHE A 81 -1.81 -11.20 0.49
C PHE A 81 -0.67 -11.05 1.49
N LEU A 82 0.01 -12.15 1.87
CA LEU A 82 1.19 -12.09 2.71
C LEU A 82 2.34 -11.29 2.08
N GLY A 83 2.45 -11.31 0.74
CA GLY A 83 3.40 -10.45 0.05
C GLY A 83 3.04 -8.97 0.17
N PHE A 84 1.76 -8.63 0.18
CA PHE A 84 1.29 -7.28 0.43
C PHE A 84 1.47 -6.85 1.90
N THR A 85 1.39 -7.78 2.86
CA THR A 85 1.80 -7.52 4.25
C THR A 85 3.28 -7.13 4.30
N ALA A 86 4.15 -7.89 3.64
CA ALA A 86 5.58 -7.58 3.56
C ALA A 86 5.82 -6.21 2.90
N ALA A 87 5.11 -5.91 1.81
CA ALA A 87 5.13 -4.61 1.15
C ALA A 87 4.79 -3.47 2.11
N SER A 88 3.74 -3.64 2.91
CA SER A 88 3.30 -2.62 3.87
C SER A 88 4.36 -2.31 4.93
N ILE A 89 5.05 -3.34 5.42
CA ILE A 89 6.17 -3.20 6.37
C ILE A 89 7.32 -2.42 5.70
N VAL A 90 7.69 -2.82 4.48
CA VAL A 90 8.74 -2.13 3.71
C VAL A 90 8.39 -0.66 3.50
N PHE A 91 7.15 -0.35 3.08
CA PHE A 91 6.71 1.02 2.88
C PHE A 91 6.77 1.85 4.16
N ASP A 92 6.34 1.27 5.28
CA ASP A 92 6.33 1.92 6.60
C ASP A 92 7.76 2.25 7.07
N LEU A 93 8.69 1.30 6.93
CA LEU A 93 10.09 1.48 7.28
C LEU A 93 10.77 2.51 6.36
N LEU A 94 10.56 2.42 5.05
CA LEU A 94 11.16 3.34 4.10
C LEU A 94 10.65 4.77 4.26
N THR A 95 9.34 4.97 4.45
CA THR A 95 8.77 6.30 4.70
C THR A 95 9.26 6.88 6.01
N ARG A 96 9.44 6.05 7.05
CA ARG A 96 10.06 6.48 8.32
C ARG A 96 11.54 6.88 8.14
N ALA A 97 12.30 6.11 7.36
CA ALA A 97 13.72 6.36 7.10
C ALA A 97 13.94 7.63 6.26
N CYS A 98 13.13 7.81 5.22
CA CYS A 98 13.09 9.05 4.44
C CYS A 98 12.53 10.22 5.26
N GLY A 99 11.76 9.97 6.32
CA GLY A 99 11.18 11.00 7.16
C GLY A 99 9.94 11.62 6.53
N TYR A 100 8.83 11.59 7.27
CA TYR A 100 7.50 11.96 6.76
C TYR A 100 7.45 13.38 6.16
N GLY A 101 8.15 14.35 6.75
CA GLY A 101 8.22 15.72 6.24
C GLY A 101 8.81 15.79 4.82
N ARG A 102 9.84 14.99 4.51
CA ARG A 102 10.42 14.93 3.15
C ARG A 102 9.48 14.19 2.19
N CYS A 103 8.94 13.05 2.61
CA CYS A 103 8.00 12.24 1.82
C CYS A 103 6.76 13.02 1.37
N PHE A 104 6.27 13.97 2.17
CA PHE A 104 5.09 14.77 1.82
C PHE A 104 5.41 16.23 1.50
N SER A 105 6.69 16.55 1.25
CA SER A 105 7.10 17.89 0.81
C SER A 105 6.71 18.16 -0.65
N PRO A 106 6.46 19.42 -1.05
CA PRO A 106 6.21 19.75 -2.45
C PRO A 106 7.40 19.44 -3.38
N LYS A 107 8.63 19.65 -2.90
CA LYS A 107 9.85 19.55 -3.71
C LYS A 107 10.29 18.11 -3.97
N HIS A 108 10.37 17.28 -2.93
CA HIS A 108 10.93 15.93 -3.04
C HIS A 108 9.87 14.83 -2.84
N GLY A 109 8.72 15.18 -2.27
CA GLY A 109 7.70 14.22 -1.87
C GLY A 109 7.15 13.36 -3.02
N PRO A 110 6.77 13.95 -4.17
CA PRO A 110 6.30 13.19 -5.32
C PRO A 110 7.27 12.08 -5.75
N ALA A 111 8.53 12.44 -6.03
CA ALA A 111 9.54 11.48 -6.47
C ALA A 111 9.80 10.41 -5.41
N LEU A 112 9.90 10.80 -4.13
CA LEU A 112 10.08 9.84 -3.04
C LEU A 112 8.91 8.85 -2.98
N LEU A 113 7.66 9.31 -2.95
CA LEU A 113 6.49 8.43 -2.82
C LEU A 113 6.33 7.49 -4.03
N LEU A 114 6.69 7.94 -5.24
CA LEU A 114 6.75 7.07 -6.41
C LEU A 114 7.78 5.95 -6.21
N VAL A 115 9.01 6.29 -5.82
CA VAL A 115 10.08 5.31 -5.59
C VAL A 115 9.74 4.36 -4.45
N LEU A 116 9.22 4.88 -3.33
CA LEU A 116 8.91 4.07 -2.14
C LEU A 116 7.76 3.09 -2.39
N GLY A 117 6.70 3.52 -3.08
CA GLY A 117 5.60 2.63 -3.44
C GLY A 117 6.04 1.56 -4.43
N THR A 118 6.82 1.94 -5.45
CA THR A 118 7.41 1.02 -6.43
C THR A 118 8.32 -0.02 -5.75
N ALA A 119 9.19 0.40 -4.85
CA ALA A 119 10.10 -0.49 -4.13
C ALA A 119 9.34 -1.44 -3.20
N SER A 120 8.31 -0.95 -2.52
CA SER A 120 7.44 -1.75 -1.64
C SER A 120 6.71 -2.86 -2.40
N THR A 121 6.08 -2.53 -3.54
CA THR A 121 5.35 -3.54 -4.33
C THR A 121 6.31 -4.45 -5.11
N TRP A 122 7.47 -3.97 -5.52
CA TRP A 122 8.54 -4.83 -6.05
C TRP A 122 8.87 -5.96 -5.07
N VAL A 123 9.04 -5.65 -3.77
CA VAL A 123 9.21 -6.66 -2.71
C VAL A 123 7.98 -7.57 -2.60
N ALA A 124 6.76 -7.03 -2.70
CA ALA A 124 5.55 -7.84 -2.72
C ALA A 124 5.61 -8.90 -3.83
N GLY A 125 5.96 -8.49 -5.05
CA GLY A 125 6.05 -9.39 -6.19
C GLY A 125 7.18 -10.41 -6.07
N LEU A 126 8.30 -10.08 -5.42
CA LEU A 126 9.33 -11.07 -5.07
C LEU A 126 8.78 -12.14 -4.13
N VAL A 127 8.13 -11.73 -3.04
CA VAL A 127 7.55 -12.64 -2.05
C VAL A 127 6.46 -13.50 -2.68
N ILE A 128 5.54 -12.88 -3.44
CA ILE A 128 4.44 -13.58 -4.09
C ILE A 128 4.97 -14.57 -5.14
N GLY A 129 5.84 -14.10 -6.03
CA GLY A 129 6.42 -14.91 -7.09
C GLY A 129 7.20 -16.11 -6.56
N ALA A 130 8.02 -15.91 -5.53
CA ALA A 130 8.87 -16.96 -4.97
C ALA A 130 8.09 -18.01 -4.17
N PHE A 131 7.12 -17.59 -3.34
CA PHE A 131 6.51 -18.49 -2.35
C PHE A 131 5.09 -18.95 -2.71
N PHE A 132 4.35 -18.19 -3.52
CA PHE A 132 2.90 -18.42 -3.70
C PHE A 132 2.50 -18.74 -5.14
N MET A 133 3.34 -18.44 -6.13
CA MET A 133 3.04 -18.73 -7.54
C MET A 133 3.45 -20.14 -8.00
N GLY A 134 4.14 -20.91 -7.16
CA GLY A 134 4.45 -22.32 -7.41
C GLY A 134 5.24 -22.57 -8.70
N GLY A 135 6.19 -21.68 -9.03
CA GLY A 135 7.00 -21.76 -10.25
C GLY A 135 6.27 -21.40 -11.56
N ARG A 136 5.01 -20.98 -11.50
CA ARG A 136 4.19 -20.67 -12.69
C ARG A 136 4.52 -19.33 -13.35
N VAL A 137 5.33 -18.49 -12.71
CA VAL A 137 5.72 -17.17 -13.23
C VAL A 137 7.23 -16.96 -13.08
N PRO A 138 7.88 -16.27 -14.02
CA PRO A 138 9.25 -15.79 -13.83
C PRO A 138 9.28 -14.75 -12.70
N VAL A 139 9.92 -15.06 -11.58
CA VAL A 139 9.87 -14.24 -10.34
C VAL A 139 10.30 -12.79 -10.59
N LEU A 140 11.38 -12.57 -11.35
CA LEU A 140 11.87 -11.23 -11.65
C LEU A 140 10.85 -10.43 -12.47
N THR A 141 10.31 -11.00 -13.55
CA THR A 141 9.29 -10.35 -14.37
C THR A 141 8.04 -10.06 -13.56
N PHE A 142 7.58 -11.01 -12.75
CA PHE A 142 6.41 -10.85 -11.90
C PHE A 142 6.60 -9.73 -10.86
N SER A 143 7.78 -9.65 -10.27
CA SER A 143 8.16 -8.57 -9.37
C SER A 143 8.22 -7.19 -10.05
N LEU A 144 8.71 -7.13 -11.29
CA LEU A 144 8.69 -5.89 -12.09
C LEU A 144 7.26 -5.45 -12.46
N LEU A 145 6.35 -6.39 -12.70
CA LEU A 145 4.93 -6.07 -12.90
C LEU A 145 4.31 -5.48 -11.64
N HIS A 146 4.60 -6.04 -10.46
CA HIS A 146 4.17 -5.44 -9.20
C HIS A 146 4.79 -4.06 -8.97
N ALA A 147 6.06 -3.88 -9.33
CA ALA A 147 6.73 -2.57 -9.27
C ALA A 147 5.98 -1.53 -10.13
N ALA A 148 5.60 -1.90 -11.36
CA ALA A 148 4.80 -1.04 -12.24
C ALA A 148 3.42 -0.71 -11.65
N GLY A 149 2.75 -1.71 -11.05
CA GLY A 149 1.49 -1.51 -10.32
C GLY A 149 1.65 -0.53 -9.14
N GLY A 150 2.75 -0.63 -8.40
CA GLY A 150 3.07 0.28 -7.30
C GLY A 150 3.37 1.70 -7.76
N LEU A 151 4.04 1.86 -8.91
CA LEU A 151 4.24 3.16 -9.53
C LEU A 151 2.90 3.84 -9.87
N MET A 152 1.98 3.09 -10.48
CA MET A 152 0.62 3.57 -10.77
C MET A 152 -0.14 3.92 -9.50
N GLY A 153 -0.09 3.03 -8.50
CA GLY A 153 -0.68 3.26 -7.18
C GLY A 153 -0.14 4.50 -6.50
N SER A 154 1.16 4.76 -6.61
CA SER A 154 1.78 5.95 -6.04
C SER A 154 1.35 7.22 -6.76
N ALA A 155 1.26 7.20 -8.09
CA ALA A 155 0.80 8.35 -8.87
C ALA A 155 -0.65 8.70 -8.52
N VAL A 156 -1.53 7.70 -8.45
CA VAL A 156 -2.94 7.88 -8.06
C VAL A 156 -3.06 8.33 -6.60
N GLY A 157 -2.32 7.69 -5.69
CA GLY A 157 -2.29 8.05 -4.28
C GLY A 157 -1.85 9.49 -4.05
N LEU A 158 -0.83 9.94 -4.77
CA LEU A 158 -0.38 11.33 -4.72
C LEU A 158 -1.46 12.29 -5.23
N ALA A 159 -2.09 11.98 -6.37
CA ALA A 159 -3.18 12.80 -6.91
C ALA A 159 -4.34 12.91 -5.91
N LEU A 160 -4.71 11.80 -5.25
CA LEU A 160 -5.74 11.78 -4.22
C LEU A 160 -5.36 12.62 -2.99
N ILE A 161 -4.12 12.47 -2.48
CA ILE A 161 -3.61 13.30 -1.37
C ILE A 161 -3.74 14.78 -1.72
N ARG A 162 -3.27 15.19 -2.91
CA ARG A 162 -3.34 16.59 -3.35
C ARG A 162 -4.77 17.09 -3.50
N ALA A 163 -5.66 16.27 -4.05
CA ALA A 163 -7.08 16.61 -4.19
C ALA A 163 -7.77 16.79 -2.83
N VAL A 164 -7.39 15.99 -1.83
CA VAL A 164 -7.89 16.09 -0.45
C VAL A 164 -7.30 17.34 0.24
N GLU A 165 -6.00 17.59 0.10
CA GLU A 165 -5.34 18.81 0.61
C GLU A 165 -5.96 20.09 0.04
N ALA A 166 -6.26 20.10 -1.26
CA ALA A 166 -6.91 21.23 -1.94
C ALA A 166 -8.31 21.56 -1.37
N ARG A 167 -8.95 20.61 -0.68
CA ARG A 167 -10.23 20.80 0.01
C ARG A 167 -10.08 21.24 1.47
N GLY A 168 -8.87 21.63 1.87
CA GLY A 168 -8.58 22.14 3.22
C GLY A 168 -8.35 21.06 4.28
N VAL A 169 -8.33 19.78 3.87
CA VAL A 169 -8.06 18.66 4.77
C VAL A 169 -6.56 18.57 5.03
N LYS A 170 -6.18 18.59 6.31
CA LYS A 170 -4.79 18.55 6.75
C LYS A 170 -4.48 17.26 7.50
N PRO A 171 -3.25 16.73 7.39
CA PRO A 171 -2.81 15.58 8.15
C PRO A 171 -2.76 15.90 9.64
N ILE A 172 -2.84 14.89 10.49
CA ILE A 172 -2.90 15.10 11.93
C ILE A 172 -1.57 15.69 12.39
N PRO A 173 -1.57 16.75 13.24
CA PRO A 173 -0.34 17.30 13.78
C PRO A 173 0.52 16.19 14.38
N SER A 174 1.75 16.08 13.86
CA SER A 174 2.80 15.27 14.45
C SER A 174 3.28 16.01 15.70
N ALA A 175 2.99 15.43 16.86
CA ALA A 175 3.49 15.90 18.16
C ALA A 175 5.00 15.71 18.26
#